data_AF-A0A6V7KDV6-F1
#
_entry.id   AF-A0A6V7KDV6-F1
#
_cell.length_a   1.000
_cell.length_b   1.000
_cell.length_c   1.000
_cell.angle_alpha   90.00
_cell.angle_beta   90.00
_cell.angle_gamma   90.00
#
_symmetry.space_group_name_H-M   'P 1'
#
loop_
_entity.id
_entity.type
_entity.pdbx_description
1 polymer ?
#
loop_
_entity_poly.entity_id
_entity_poly.type
_entity_poly.pdbx_seq_one_letter_code
_entity_poly.pdbx_strand_id
1 'polypeptide(L)' 'LSRAQRAFSKTLQNFSFECIGETQTEDETHISQSLKEFGKLIASIEDERDRM' A
#
# COMPACT_ATOMS: atom_id res chain seq x y z
N LEU A 1 -16.64 8.69 0.72
CA LEU A 1 -15.77 7.48 0.73
C LEU A 1 -14.31 7.77 0.38
N SER A 2 -14.00 8.73 -0.50
CA SER A 2 -12.62 8.99 -1.00
C SER A 2 -11.53 9.09 0.06
N ARG A 3 -11.77 9.88 1.10
CA ARG A 3 -10.75 10.13 2.12
C ARG A 3 -10.26 8.85 2.82
N ALA A 4 -11.17 7.90 3.10
CA ALA A 4 -10.80 6.63 3.73
C ALA A 4 -10.01 5.73 2.77
N GLN A 5 -10.40 5.67 1.49
CA GLN A 5 -9.68 4.90 0.48
C GLN A 5 -8.29 5.47 0.20
N ARG A 6 -8.16 6.80 0.07
CA ARG A 6 -6.87 7.49 -0.07
C ARG A 6 -5.97 7.29 1.15
N ALA A 7 -6.54 7.29 2.36
CA ALA A 7 -5.78 7.00 3.58
C ALA A 7 -5.29 5.54 3.59
N PHE A 8 -6.17 4.58 3.27
CA PHE A 8 -5.82 3.16 3.20
C PHE A 8 -4.75 2.87 2.13
N SER A 9 -4.87 3.48 0.95
CA SER A 9 -3.85 3.43 -0.10
C SER A 9 -2.48 3.87 0.41
N LYS A 10 -2.41 5.00 1.14
CA LYS A 10 -1.16 5.48 1.74
C LYS A 10 -0.63 4.52 2.81
N THR A 11 -1.50 3.91 3.61
CA THR A 11 -1.09 2.88 4.58
C THR A 11 -0.46 1.69 3.89
N LEU A 12 -1.05 1.18 2.81
CA LEU A 12 -0.52 0.05 2.05
C LEU A 12 0.82 0.37 1.36
N GLN A 13 0.95 1.57 0.79
CA GLN A 13 2.18 1.98 0.11
C GLN A 13 3.39 2.13 1.03
N ASN A 14 3.14 2.43 2.31
CA ASN A 14 4.17 2.63 3.33
C ASN A 14 4.25 1.45 4.31
N PHE A 15 3.52 0.36 4.04
CA PHE A 15 3.56 -0.81 4.90
C PHE A 15 4.94 -1.47 4.84
N SER A 16 5.47 -1.79 6.00
CA SER A 16 6.66 -2.62 6.18
C SER A 16 6.44 -3.50 7.40
N PHE A 17 6.90 -4.75 7.34
CA PHE A 17 6.90 -5.61 8.52
C PHE A 17 7.81 -5.06 9.60
N GLU A 18 7.36 -5.16 10.85
CA GLU A 18 8.20 -4.95 12.02
C GLU A 18 8.96 -6.25 12.27
N CYS A 19 10.23 -6.28 11.88
CA CYS A 19 11.04 -7.49 11.96
C CYS A 19 11.64 -7.65 13.37
N ILE A 20 11.63 -8.87 13.88
CA ILE A 20 12.42 -9.26 15.05
C ILE A 20 13.83 -9.59 14.56
N GLY A 21 14.71 -8.58 14.53
CA GLY A 21 16.08 -8.68 14.00
C GLY A 21 16.38 -7.67 12.88
N GLU A 22 17.58 -7.68 12.33
CA GLU A 22 18.03 -6.67 11.34
C GLU A 22 17.70 -7.02 9.88
N THR A 23 17.23 -8.24 9.60
CA THR A 23 17.00 -8.73 8.23
C THR A 23 15.56 -9.14 7.98
N GLN A 24 14.96 -8.53 6.95
CA GLN A 24 13.70 -8.99 6.35
C GLN A 24 13.90 -10.32 5.62
N THR A 25 12.91 -11.18 5.74
CA THR A 25 12.79 -12.38 4.91
C THR A 25 12.39 -12.00 3.48
N GLU A 26 12.64 -12.93 2.55
CA GLU A 26 12.22 -12.76 1.16
C GLU A 26 10.69 -12.62 1.05
N ASP A 27 9.94 -13.43 1.80
CA ASP A 27 8.47 -13.39 1.81
C ASP A 27 7.92 -12.06 2.34
N GLU A 28 8.49 -11.52 3.43
CA GLU A 28 8.11 -10.21 3.96
C GLU A 28 8.35 -9.09 2.94
N THR A 29 9.42 -9.21 2.16
CA THR A 29 9.73 -8.28 1.08
C THR A 29 8.69 -8.37 -0.04
N HIS A 30 8.39 -9.58 -0.52
CA HIS A 30 7.39 -9.81 -1.57
C HIS A 30 5.99 -9.36 -1.17
N ILE A 31 5.59 -9.62 0.08
CA ILE A 31 4.29 -9.19 0.60
C ILE A 31 4.24 -7.65 0.68
N SER A 32 5.28 -7.00 1.23
CA SER A 32 5.31 -5.52 1.33
C SER A 32 5.25 -4.86 -0.05
N GLN A 33 5.96 -5.41 -1.04
CA GLN A 33 5.90 -4.93 -2.42
C GLN A 33 4.51 -5.13 -3.03
N SER A 34 3.87 -6.28 -2.81
CA SER A 34 2.52 -6.56 -3.29
C SER A 34 1.51 -5.56 -2.72
N LEU A 35 1.57 -5.29 -1.41
CA LEU A 35 0.72 -4.30 -0.76
C LEU A 35 0.94 -2.89 -1.33
N LYS A 36 2.20 -2.54 -1.62
CA LYS A 36 2.53 -1.26 -2.25
C LYS A 36 1.86 -1.10 -3.63
N GLU A 37 1.86 -2.14 -4.45
CA GLU A 37 1.18 -2.11 -5.76
C GLU A 37 -0.33 -2.01 -5.62
N PHE A 38 -0.95 -2.75 -4.68
CA PHE A 38 -2.38 -2.58 -4.39
C PHE A 38 -2.71 -1.15 -3.94
N GLY A 39 -1.87 -0.56 -3.09
CA GLY A 39 -2.04 0.83 -2.66
C GLY A 39 -2.02 1.81 -3.84
N LYS A 40 -1.09 1.65 -4.79
CA LYS A 40 -1.05 2.48 -6.01
C LYS A 40 -2.32 2.32 -6.86
N LEU A 41 -2.80 1.09 -7.04
CA LEU A 41 -4.03 0.84 -7.80
C LEU A 41 -5.24 1.55 -7.17
N ILE A 42 -5.39 1.49 -5.84
CA ILE A 42 -6.46 2.20 -5.13
C ILE A 42 -6.33 3.72 -5.33
N ALA A 43 -5.12 4.28 -5.28
CA ALA A 43 -4.90 5.70 -5.54
C ALA A 43 -5.35 6.09 -6.96
N SER A 44 -4.99 5.29 -7.97
CA SER A 44 -5.39 5.54 -9.36
C SER A 44 -6.90 5.50 -9.56
N ILE A 45 -7.61 4.56 -8.91
CA ILE A 45 -9.08 4.48 -8.96
C ILE A 45 -9.71 5.73 -8.35
N GLU A 46 -9.17 6.18 -7.21
CA GLU A 46 -9.65 7.39 -6.54
C GLU A 46 -9.37 8.66 -7.34
N ASP A 47 -8.21 8.76 -8.00
CA ASP A 47 -7.89 9.86 -8.91
C ASP A 47 -8.81 9.88 -10.13
N GLU A 48 -9.15 8.71 -10.69
CA GLU A 48 -10.09 8.64 -11.81
C GLU A 48 -11.52 9.01 -11.39
N ARG A 49 -11.95 8.61 -10.18
CA ARG A 49 -13.26 9.01 -9.68
C ARG A 49 -13.37 10.52 -9.47
N ASP A 50 -12.30 11.20 -9.08
CA ASP A 50 -12.30 12.66 -8.92
C ASP A 50 -12.34 13.40 -10.26
N ARG A 51 -12.07 12.71 -11.38
CA ARG A 51 -12.13 13.26 -12.76
C ARG A 51 -13.50 13.10 -13.42
N MET A 52 -14.36 12.23 -12.90
CA MET A 52 -15.73 11.98 -13.37
C MET A 52 -16.72 12.88 -12.63
#